data_AF-A0A0R2BL86-F1
#
_entry.id   AF-A0A0R2BL86-F1
#
_cell.length_a   1.000
_cell.length_b   1.000
_cell.length_c   1.000
_cell.angle_alpha   90.00
_cell.angle_beta   90.00
_cell.angle_gamma   90.00
#
_symmetry.space_group_name_H-M   'P 1'
#
loop_
_entity.id
_entity.type
_entity.pdbx_description
1 polymer ?
#
loop_
_entity_poly.entity_id
_entity_poly.type
_entity_poly.pdbx_seq_one_letter_code
_entity_poly.pdbx_strand_id
1 'polypeptide(L)' 'MTERYLNEHQIGYQEINIDQNPESANYLREKGYKSVPIVFREDAQPIIGFQPAALRKLVG' A
#
# COMPACT_ATOMS: atom_id res chain seq x y z
N MET A 1 -2.22 -9.57 -5.50
CA MET A 1 -0.83 -10.07 -5.37
C MET A 1 -0.13 -9.52 -4.13
N THR A 2 -0.25 -8.22 -3.83
CA THR A 2 0.28 -7.63 -2.58
C THR A 2 -0.39 -8.17 -1.32
N GLU A 3 -1.72 -8.23 -1.30
CA GLU A 3 -2.51 -8.74 -0.18
C GLU A 3 -2.19 -10.19 0.17
N ARG A 4 -2.04 -11.05 -0.85
CA ARG A 4 -1.70 -12.47 -0.65
C ARG A 4 -0.35 -12.61 0.05
N TYR A 5 0.63 -11.78 -0.32
CA TYR A 5 1.95 -11.77 0.31
C TYR A 5 1.90 -11.31 1.77
N LEU A 6 1.12 -10.27 2.09
CA LEU A 6 0.93 -9.81 3.46
C LEU A 6 0.24 -10.87 4.33
N ASN A 7 -0.79 -11.54 3.80
CA ASN A 7 -1.49 -12.62 4.48
C ASN A 7 -0.61 -13.85 4.72
N GLU A 8 0.19 -14.28 3.72
CA GLU A 8 1.13 -15.40 3.88
C GLU A 8 2.18 -15.15 4.97
N HIS A 9 2.46 -13.87 5.25
CA HIS A 9 3.40 -13.44 6.27
C HIS A 9 2.74 -12.96 7.57
N GLN A 10 1.43 -13.15 7.72
CA GLN A 10 0.63 -12.74 8.88
C GLN A 10 0.82 -11.26 9.27
N ILE A 11 1.12 -10.40 8.29
CA ILE A 11 1.27 -8.98 8.51
C ILE A 11 -0.12 -8.36 8.52
N GLY A 12 -0.53 -7.79 9.66
CA GLY A 12 -1.77 -7.04 9.76
C GLY A 12 -1.73 -5.83 8.83
N TYR A 13 -2.68 -5.73 7.91
CA TYR A 13 -2.81 -4.57 7.03
C TYR A 13 -4.28 -4.13 6.94
N GLN A 14 -4.47 -2.84 6.71
CA GLN A 14 -5.78 -2.27 6.41
C GLN A 14 -5.85 -1.98 4.92
N GLU A 15 -6.79 -2.63 4.23
CA GLU A 15 -7.11 -2.28 2.86
C GLU A 15 -8.09 -1.12 2.82
N ILE A 16 -7.79 -0.12 1.99
CA ILE A 16 -8.69 1.01 1.72
C ILE A 16 -8.91 1.06 0.21
N ASN A 17 -10.16 0.82 -0.21
CA ASN A 17 -10.53 0.88 -1.61
C ASN A 17 -10.82 2.33 -2.03
N ILE A 18 -9.97 2.88 -2.89
CA ILE A 18 -10.08 4.26 -3.37
C ILE A 18 -11.22 4.49 -4.35
N ASP A 19 -11.75 3.44 -4.98
CA ASP A 19 -12.97 3.52 -5.82
C ASP A 19 -14.23 3.72 -4.97
N GLN A 20 -14.22 3.20 -3.74
CA GLN A 20 -15.34 3.36 -2.81
C GLN A 20 -15.20 4.64 -1.96
N ASN A 21 -13.97 5.05 -1.67
CA ASN A 21 -13.66 6.25 -0.89
C ASN A 21 -12.95 7.32 -1.74
N PRO A 22 -13.70 8.25 -2.36
CA PRO A 22 -13.10 9.33 -3.15
C PRO A 22 -12.20 10.25 -2.33
N GLU A 23 -12.41 10.36 -1.02
CA GLU A 23 -11.51 11.10 -0.10
C GLU A 23 -10.10 10.51 -0.08
N SER A 24 -9.97 9.17 -0.10
CA SER A 24 -8.68 8.51 -0.16
C SER A 24 -7.99 8.76 -1.50
N ALA A 25 -8.73 8.73 -2.61
CA ALA A 25 -8.19 9.10 -3.91
C ALA A 25 -7.69 10.57 -3.94
N ASN A 26 -8.41 11.47 -3.27
CA ASN A 26 -8.02 12.88 -3.16
C ASN A 26 -6.76 13.06 -2.30
N TYR A 27 -6.71 12.40 -1.14
CA TYR A 27 -5.52 12.37 -0.28
C TYR A 27 -4.28 11.89 -1.04
N LEU A 28 -4.42 10.84 -1.85
CA LEU A 28 -3.33 10.33 -2.67
C LEU A 28 -2.84 11.36 -3.70
N ARG A 29 -3.78 12.05 -4.38
CA ARG A 29 -3.45 13.11 -5.33
C ARG A 29 -2.77 14.31 -4.68
N GLU A 30 -3.25 14.75 -3.51
CA GLU A 30 -2.65 15.86 -2.76
C GLU A 30 -1.22 15.52 -2.30
N LYS A 31 -0.98 14.26 -1.93
CA LYS A 31 0.37 13.76 -1.63
C LYS A 31 1.25 13.58 -2.87
N GLY A 32 0.70 13.77 -4.08
CA GLY A 32 1.43 13.64 -5.34
C GLY A 32 1.57 12.20 -5.85
N TYR A 33 0.86 11.25 -5.26
CA TYR A 33 0.84 9.88 -5.75
C TYR A 33 -0.01 9.77 -7.02
N LYS A 34 0.55 9.14 -8.05
CA LYS A 34 -0.07 9.00 -9.38
C LYS A 34 -0.43 7.56 -9.74
N SER A 35 0.00 6.60 -8.93
CA SER A 35 -0.16 5.18 -9.22
C SER A 35 -0.61 4.41 -8.00
N VAL A 36 -1.56 3.50 -8.19
CA VAL A 36 -2.04 2.52 -7.21
C VAL A 36 -1.66 1.11 -7.67
N PRO A 37 -1.61 0.10 -6.77
CA PRO A 37 -1.87 0.12 -5.32
C PRO A 37 -0.75 0.80 -4.51
N ILE A 38 -1.06 1.39 -3.35
CA ILE A 38 -0.06 2.01 -2.45
C ILE A 38 -0.14 1.33 -1.08
N VAL A 39 1.02 0.97 -0.54
CA VAL A 39 1.13 0.36 0.80
C VAL A 39 1.78 1.36 1.74
N PHE A 40 1.00 1.87 2.69
CA PHE A 40 1.52 2.71 3.76
C PHE A 40 2.13 1.87 4.88
N ARG A 41 3.21 2.38 5.46
CA ARG A 41 3.93 1.79 6.59
C ARG A 41 4.10 2.87 7.65
N GLU A 42 3.97 2.52 8.92
CA GLU A 42 4.26 3.47 10.00
C GLU A 42 5.75 3.83 10.05
N ASP A 43 6.63 2.83 9.93
CA ASP A 43 8.08 3.02 10.14
C ASP A 43 8.89 3.27 8.86
N ALA A 44 8.24 3.45 7.71
CA ALA A 44 8.96 3.60 6.45
C ALA A 44 8.18 4.36 5.38
N GLN A 45 8.90 4.72 4.31
CA GLN A 45 8.29 5.33 3.14
C GLN A 45 7.25 4.39 2.51
N PRO A 46 6.09 4.93 2.10
CA PRO A 46 5.05 4.14 1.47
C PRO A 46 5.52 3.58 0.12
N ILE A 47 5.09 2.37 -0.18
CA ILE A 47 5.42 1.66 -1.41
C ILE A 47 4.38 2.04 -2.45
N ILE A 48 4.83 2.59 -3.57
CA ILE A 48 3.95 3.05 -4.66
C ILE A 48 3.95 1.99 -5.77
N GLY A 49 2.78 1.43 -6.07
CA GLY A 49 2.59 0.36 -7.03
C GLY A 49 2.98 -1.02 -6.51
N PHE A 50 2.99 -2.00 -7.42
CA PHE A 50 3.43 -3.36 -7.10
C PHE A 50 4.96 -3.47 -7.20
N GLN A 51 5.64 -3.35 -6.05
CA GLN A 51 7.09 -3.46 -5.95
C GLN A 51 7.51 -4.69 -5.13
N PRO A 52 7.77 -5.85 -5.76
CA PRO A 52 8.10 -7.08 -5.04
C PRO A 52 9.38 -6.96 -4.18
N ALA A 53 10.36 -6.17 -4.62
CA ALA A 53 11.58 -5.90 -3.85
C ALA A 53 11.29 -5.09 -2.57
N ALA A 54 10.34 -4.16 -2.62
CA ALA A 54 9.95 -3.36 -1.47
C ALA A 54 9.04 -4.15 -0.52
N LEU A 55 8.15 -4.98 -1.06
CA LEU A 55 7.32 -5.89 -0.28
C LEU A 55 8.18 -6.89 0.50
N ARG A 56 9.25 -7.43 -0.09
CA ARG A 56 10.19 -8.29 0.64
C ARG A 56 10.80 -7.63 1.88
N LYS A 57 10.94 -6.30 1.91
CA LYS A 57 11.43 -5.56 3.11
C LYS A 57 10.39 -5.45 4.23
N LEU A 58 9.15 -5.87 4.00
CA LEU A 58 8.11 -5.94 5.04
C LEU A 58 8.20 -7.22 5.86
N VAL A 59 8.88 -8.23 5.33
CA VAL A 59 8.90 -9.60 5.84
C VAL A 59 10.28 -9.99 6.35
N GLY A 60 11.04 -8.99 6.80
CA GLY A 60 12.38 -9.21 7.35
C GLY A 60 12.34 -9.99 8.63
#